data_AF-A0A2C5YL53-F1
#
_entry.id   AF-A0A2C5YL53-F1
#
_cell.length_a   1.000
_cell.length_b   1.000
_cell.length_c   1.000
_cell.angle_alpha   90.00
_cell.angle_beta   90.00
_cell.angle_gamma   90.00
#
_symmetry.space_group_name_H-M   'P 1'
#
loop_
_entity.id
_entity.type
_entity.pdbx_description
1 polymer ?
#
loop_
_entity_poly.entity_id
_entity_poly.type
_entity_poly.pdbx_seq_one_letter_code
_entity_poly.pdbx_strand_id
1 'polypeptide(L)'
;MSYFEAQVQKSATRNAELLQLLAETDHASPALEQHMRFIEDLDCQIRDSDERLRSLSSKRDSGLKEHQRFRDSHVRRFVYKAAGKENDFTSKAEKGEREYIKVLQKVERENCINEGLKDQRKEAGLARRELERSAKRNSDAQRKLNELYHAIFTGPTPQFPEEDEAEQRCERLVQRCWPTATA
;
A
#
# COMPACT_ATOMS: atom_id res chain seq x y z
N MET A 1 -38.88 -38.12 0.16
CA MET A 1 -38.00 -36.98 -0.15
C MET A 1 -38.80 -35.73 0.10
N SER A 2 -38.61 -35.15 1.27
CA SER A 2 -39.22 -33.86 1.61
C SER A 2 -38.60 -32.76 0.73
N TYR A 3 -39.37 -31.71 0.43
CA TYR A 3 -38.89 -30.52 -0.29
C TYR A 3 -37.60 -29.95 0.34
N PHE A 4 -37.52 -29.96 1.67
CA PHE A 4 -36.36 -29.51 2.43
C PHE A 4 -35.11 -30.38 2.20
N GLU A 5 -35.25 -31.70 2.26
CA GLU A 5 -34.15 -32.64 1.99
C GLU A 5 -33.59 -32.46 0.58
N ALA A 6 -34.48 -32.30 -0.42
CA ALA A 6 -34.09 -32.04 -1.80
C ALA A 6 -33.36 -30.68 -1.96
N GLN A 7 -33.77 -29.66 -1.20
CA GLN A 7 -33.14 -28.34 -1.20
C GLN A 7 -31.76 -28.35 -0.54
N VAL A 8 -31.60 -29.07 0.58
CA VAL A 8 -30.31 -29.29 1.25
C VAL A 8 -29.36 -30.06 0.33
N GLN A 9 -29.82 -31.14 -0.29
CA GLN A 9 -28.99 -31.96 -1.17
C GLN A 9 -28.58 -31.20 -2.45
N LYS A 10 -29.47 -30.38 -3.00
CA LYS A 10 -29.16 -29.50 -4.15
C LYS A 10 -28.15 -28.42 -3.80
N SER A 11 -28.17 -27.93 -2.56
CA SER A 11 -27.27 -26.88 -2.09
C SER A 11 -25.91 -27.40 -1.63
N ALA A 12 -25.79 -28.70 -1.31
CA ALA A 12 -24.57 -29.31 -0.78
C ALA A 12 -23.36 -29.14 -1.72
N THR A 13 -23.52 -29.41 -3.01
CA THR A 13 -22.45 -29.23 -4.01
C THR A 13 -22.00 -27.77 -4.07
N ARG A 14 -22.96 -26.85 -4.04
CA ARG A 14 -22.66 -25.41 -4.09
C ARG A 14 -21.94 -24.91 -2.83
N ASN A 15 -22.31 -25.44 -1.67
CA ASN A 15 -21.65 -25.16 -0.40
C ASN A 15 -20.19 -25.62 -0.43
N ALA A 16 -19.92 -26.84 -0.89
CA ALA A 16 -18.57 -27.37 -1.02
C ALA A 16 -17.68 -26.52 -1.95
N GLU A 17 -18.20 -26.10 -3.12
CA GLU A 17 -17.50 -25.19 -4.03
C GLU A 17 -17.15 -23.84 -3.38
N LEU A 18 -18.09 -23.25 -2.63
CA LEU A 18 -17.89 -21.96 -1.96
C LEU A 18 -16.87 -22.07 -0.82
N LEU A 19 -16.93 -23.14 -0.03
CA LEU A 19 -15.96 -23.39 1.04
C LEU A 19 -14.56 -23.63 0.50
N GLN A 20 -14.43 -24.37 -0.61
CA GLN A 20 -13.15 -24.53 -1.29
C GLN A 20 -12.59 -23.18 -1.76
N LEU A 21 -13.42 -22.37 -2.41
CA LEU A 21 -13.00 -21.03 -2.87
C LEU A 21 -12.60 -20.12 -1.71
N LEU A 22 -13.30 -20.19 -0.57
CA LEU A 22 -12.94 -19.47 0.65
C LEU A 22 -11.58 -19.92 1.17
N ALA A 23 -11.34 -21.23 1.30
CA ALA A 23 -10.06 -21.78 1.73
C ALA A 23 -8.90 -21.38 0.81
N GLU A 24 -9.12 -21.38 -0.50
CA GLU A 24 -8.12 -20.95 -1.49
C GLU A 24 -7.78 -19.46 -1.38
N THR A 25 -8.73 -18.62 -0.95
CA THR A 25 -8.60 -17.15 -0.95
C THR A 25 -8.48 -16.53 0.43
N ASP A 26 -8.45 -17.33 1.50
CA ASP A 26 -8.45 -16.87 2.90
C ASP A 26 -7.24 -15.98 3.22
N HIS A 27 -6.09 -16.31 2.64
CA HIS A 27 -4.85 -15.54 2.78
C HIS A 27 -4.90 -14.14 2.13
N ALA A 28 -5.85 -13.87 1.22
CA ALA A 28 -5.82 -12.70 0.36
C ALA A 28 -6.04 -11.38 1.12
N SER A 29 -6.96 -11.37 2.10
CA SER A 29 -7.26 -10.19 2.91
C SER A 29 -6.07 -9.74 3.78
N PRO A 30 -5.48 -10.59 4.65
CA PRO A 30 -4.31 -10.19 5.43
C PRO A 30 -3.09 -9.86 4.56
N ALA A 31 -2.89 -10.60 3.46
CA ALA A 31 -1.82 -10.30 2.51
C ALA A 31 -2.01 -8.94 1.83
N LEU A 32 -3.25 -8.56 1.49
CA LEU A 32 -3.56 -7.25 0.91
C LEU A 32 -3.25 -6.12 1.90
N GLU A 33 -3.65 -6.24 3.16
CA GLU A 33 -3.35 -5.23 4.19
C GLU A 33 -1.84 -5.05 4.39
N GLN A 34 -1.10 -6.15 4.48
CA GLN A 34 0.36 -6.11 4.59
C GLN A 34 0.99 -5.44 3.36
N HIS A 35 0.51 -5.78 2.15
CA HIS A 35 0.98 -5.16 0.92
C HIS A 35 0.67 -3.67 0.83
N MET A 36 -0.48 -3.23 1.36
CA MET A 36 -0.82 -1.80 1.43
C MET A 36 0.15 -1.04 2.32
N ARG A 37 0.52 -1.60 3.49
CA ARG A 37 1.52 -1.00 4.37
C ARG A 37 2.91 -0.93 3.73
N PHE A 38 3.32 -1.98 3.02
CA PHE A 38 4.57 -1.98 2.27
C PHE A 38 4.58 -0.90 1.17
N ILE A 39 3.45 -0.72 0.50
CA ILE A 39 3.24 0.34 -0.49
C ILE A 39 3.38 1.73 0.13
N GLU A 40 2.77 1.95 1.30
CA GLU A 40 2.86 3.22 2.02
C GLU A 40 4.29 3.52 2.45
N ASP A 41 5.02 2.51 2.92
CA ASP A 41 6.44 2.64 3.26
C ASP A 41 7.28 3.01 2.04
N LEU A 42 7.06 2.37 0.88
CA LEU A 42 7.71 2.76 -0.38
C LEU A 42 7.39 4.21 -0.77
N ASP A 43 6.14 4.66 -0.61
CA ASP A 43 5.77 6.05 -0.88
C ASP A 43 6.50 7.04 0.04
N CYS A 44 6.66 6.69 1.32
CA CYS A 44 7.45 7.48 2.27
C CYS A 44 8.93 7.53 1.86
N GLN A 45 9.53 6.39 1.52
CA GLN A 45 10.92 6.32 1.07
C GLN A 45 11.16 7.12 -0.22
N ILE A 46 10.22 7.08 -1.17
CA ILE A 46 10.29 7.89 -2.41
C ILE A 46 10.24 9.38 -2.08
N ARG A 47 9.36 9.82 -1.16
CA ARG A 47 9.28 11.23 -0.74
C ARG A 47 10.57 11.71 -0.10
N ASP A 48 11.11 10.93 0.84
CA ASP A 48 12.38 11.23 1.50
C ASP A 48 13.53 11.33 0.48
N SER A 49 13.56 10.42 -0.49
CA SER A 49 14.56 10.42 -1.56
C SER A 49 14.39 11.63 -2.49
N ASP A 50 13.17 11.97 -2.88
CA ASP A 50 12.86 13.16 -3.68
C ASP A 50 13.29 14.45 -2.94
N GLU A 51 13.09 14.55 -1.63
CA GLU A 51 13.57 15.66 -0.80
C GLU A 51 15.09 15.72 -0.75
N ARG A 52 15.77 14.58 -0.59
CA ARG A 52 17.23 14.50 -0.64
C ARG A 52 17.76 14.97 -2.00
N LEU A 53 17.15 14.54 -3.10
CA LEU A 53 17.48 14.97 -4.46
C LEU A 53 17.31 16.48 -4.63
N ARG A 54 16.22 17.07 -4.13
CA ARG A 54 16.02 18.54 -4.12
C ARG A 54 17.12 19.27 -3.33
N SER A 55 17.50 18.73 -2.18
CA SER A 55 18.57 19.33 -1.36
C SER A 55 19.94 19.25 -2.06
N LEU A 56 20.22 18.12 -2.73
CA LEU A 56 21.47 17.90 -3.46
C LEU A 56 21.53 18.71 -4.75
N SER A 57 20.42 18.87 -5.47
CA SER A 57 20.35 19.72 -6.66
C SER A 57 20.56 21.18 -6.30
N SER A 58 19.97 21.66 -5.20
CA SER A 58 20.23 23.01 -4.69
C SER A 58 21.71 23.23 -4.36
N LYS A 59 22.36 22.27 -3.66
CA LYS A 59 23.80 22.31 -3.35
C LYS A 59 24.67 22.25 -4.61
N ARG A 60 24.29 21.46 -5.60
CA ARG A 60 24.97 21.37 -6.90
C ARG A 60 24.92 22.73 -7.60
N ASP A 61 23.76 23.36 -7.65
CA ASP A 61 23.57 24.63 -8.34
C ASP A 61 24.29 25.79 -7.64
N SER A 62 24.28 25.82 -6.30
CA SER A 62 25.06 26.79 -5.54
C SER A 62 26.56 26.58 -5.72
N GLY A 63 27.03 25.33 -5.66
CA GLY A 63 28.42 24.97 -5.85
C GLY A 63 28.92 25.28 -7.26
N LEU A 64 28.11 25.02 -8.29
CA LEU A 64 28.43 25.36 -9.68
C LEU A 64 28.58 26.87 -9.87
N LYS A 65 27.64 27.67 -9.33
CA LYS A 65 27.71 29.14 -9.38
C LYS A 65 28.96 29.67 -8.67
N GLU A 66 29.31 29.12 -7.52
CA GLU A 66 30.50 29.54 -6.78
C GLU A 66 31.79 29.16 -7.51
N HIS A 67 31.86 27.94 -8.05
CA HIS A 67 33.00 27.48 -8.84
C HIS A 67 33.19 28.33 -10.11
N GLN A 68 32.11 28.61 -10.86
CA GLN A 68 32.15 29.49 -12.03
C GLN A 68 32.64 30.90 -11.66
N ARG A 69 32.12 31.48 -10.56
CA ARG A 69 32.57 32.80 -10.07
C ARG A 69 34.04 32.80 -9.69
N PHE A 70 34.55 31.74 -9.06
CA PHE A 70 35.96 31.64 -8.68
C PHE A 70 36.88 31.44 -9.89
N ARG A 71 36.46 30.61 -10.86
CA ARG A 71 37.21 30.30 -12.08
C ARG A 71 37.29 31.52 -13.02
N ASP A 72 36.18 32.20 -13.22
CA ASP A 72 36.06 33.25 -14.25
C ASP A 72 36.48 34.65 -13.74
N SER A 73 36.74 34.81 -12.43
CA SER A 73 37.15 36.09 -11.84
C SER A 73 38.64 36.38 -12.06
N HIS A 74 38.92 37.13 -13.13
CA HIS A 74 40.25 37.62 -13.48
C HIS A 74 40.80 38.57 -12.39
N VAL A 75 39.94 39.36 -11.75
CA VAL A 75 40.31 40.27 -10.65
C VAL A 75 40.80 39.49 -9.43
N ARG A 76 40.08 38.44 -9.00
CA ARG A 76 40.55 37.59 -7.89
C ARG A 76 41.87 36.90 -8.23
N ARG A 77 41.98 36.35 -9.44
CA ARG A 77 43.22 35.72 -9.90
C ARG A 77 44.40 36.70 -9.85
N PHE A 78 44.19 37.94 -10.28
CA PHE A 78 45.22 38.99 -10.23
C PHE A 78 45.61 39.35 -8.79
N VAL A 79 44.64 39.51 -7.88
CA VAL A 79 44.91 39.82 -6.46
C VAL A 79 45.72 38.70 -5.78
N TYR A 80 45.34 37.43 -5.98
CA TYR A 80 46.09 36.31 -5.43
C TYR A 80 47.50 36.20 -6.01
N LYS A 81 47.67 36.49 -7.31
CA LYS A 81 48.97 36.53 -7.97
C LYS A 81 49.85 37.67 -7.44
N ALA A 82 49.29 38.87 -7.30
CA ALA A 82 50.00 40.05 -6.77
C ALA A 82 50.42 39.85 -5.30
N ALA A 83 49.64 39.09 -4.52
CA ALA A 83 49.96 38.72 -3.15
C ALA A 83 50.93 37.53 -3.02
N GLY A 84 51.41 36.94 -4.12
CA GLY A 84 52.28 35.75 -4.12
C GLY A 84 51.59 34.45 -3.69
N LYS A 85 50.26 34.43 -3.64
CA LYS A 85 49.43 33.30 -3.15
C LYS A 85 48.76 32.52 -4.29
N GLU A 86 49.43 32.39 -5.43
CA GLU A 86 48.87 31.72 -6.61
C GLU A 86 48.52 30.24 -6.32
N ASN A 87 49.35 29.54 -5.55
CA ASN A 87 49.10 28.17 -5.10
C ASN A 87 47.84 28.03 -4.20
N ASP A 88 47.54 29.04 -3.38
CA ASP A 88 46.33 29.02 -2.54
C ASP A 88 45.07 29.18 -3.40
N PHE A 89 45.15 29.94 -4.50
CA PHE A 89 44.05 30.12 -5.45
C PHE A 89 43.76 28.82 -6.21
N THR A 90 44.79 28.15 -6.73
CA THR A 90 44.63 26.87 -7.43
C THR A 90 44.13 25.78 -6.49
N SER A 91 44.68 25.69 -5.27
CA SER A 91 44.22 24.74 -4.25
C SER A 91 42.74 24.93 -3.89
N LYS A 92 42.26 26.18 -3.75
CA LYS A 92 40.84 26.47 -3.52
C LYS A 92 39.96 26.10 -4.71
N ALA A 93 40.42 26.35 -5.94
CA ALA A 93 39.69 25.99 -7.15
C ALA A 93 39.55 24.45 -7.27
N GLU A 94 40.63 23.70 -7.06
CA GLU A 94 40.64 22.24 -7.05
C GLU A 94 39.73 21.67 -5.96
N LYS A 95 39.75 22.27 -4.76
CA LYS A 95 38.86 21.85 -3.66
C LYS A 95 37.39 22.01 -4.05
N GLY A 96 37.02 23.13 -4.67
CA GLY A 96 35.67 23.37 -5.18
C GLY A 96 35.24 22.38 -6.26
N GLU A 97 36.13 22.04 -7.19
CA GLU A 97 35.88 21.03 -8.21
C GLU A 97 35.64 19.64 -7.59
N ARG A 98 36.48 19.23 -6.63
CA ARG A 98 36.30 17.97 -5.91
C ARG A 98 34.96 17.92 -5.15
N GLU A 99 34.57 19.02 -4.52
CA GLU A 99 33.28 19.12 -3.82
C GLU A 99 32.10 19.05 -4.79
N TYR A 100 32.19 19.71 -5.94
CA TYR A 100 31.18 19.63 -7.01
C TYR A 100 31.02 18.19 -7.53
N ILE A 101 32.13 17.52 -7.86
CA ILE A 101 32.11 16.12 -8.33
C ILE A 101 31.51 15.20 -7.26
N LYS A 102 31.83 15.40 -5.98
CA LYS A 102 31.24 14.64 -4.87
C LYS A 102 29.74 14.83 -4.79
N VAL A 103 29.22 16.05 -4.98
CA VAL A 103 27.78 16.30 -4.99
C VAL A 103 27.14 15.63 -6.20
N LEU A 104 27.76 15.70 -7.38
CA LEU A 104 27.26 15.05 -8.59
C LEU A 104 27.13 13.53 -8.42
N GLN A 105 28.16 12.88 -7.85
CA GLN A 105 28.12 11.45 -7.54
C GLN A 105 27.01 11.09 -6.54
N LYS A 106 26.73 11.97 -5.56
CA LYS A 106 25.63 11.76 -4.61
C LYS A 106 24.26 11.88 -5.30
N VAL A 107 24.09 12.86 -6.18
CA VAL A 107 22.86 13.02 -6.98
C VAL A 107 22.61 11.77 -7.80
N GLU A 108 23.63 11.27 -8.51
CA GLU A 108 23.48 10.09 -9.37
C GLU A 108 23.10 8.83 -8.58
N ARG A 109 23.77 8.61 -7.44
CA ARG A 109 23.45 7.49 -6.56
C ARG A 109 22.02 7.58 -6.02
N GLU A 110 21.62 8.77 -5.57
CA GLU A 110 20.28 8.97 -5.02
C GLU A 110 19.21 8.84 -6.12
N ASN A 111 19.48 9.30 -7.34
CA ASN A 111 18.59 9.10 -8.49
C ASN A 111 18.40 7.60 -8.77
N CYS A 112 19.47 6.81 -8.80
CA CYS A 112 19.38 5.37 -9.01
C CYS A 112 18.55 4.67 -7.90
N ILE A 113 18.73 5.08 -6.64
CA ILE A 113 17.90 4.59 -5.53
C ILE A 113 16.43 4.97 -5.73
N ASN A 114 16.18 6.24 -6.08
CA ASN A 114 14.84 6.78 -6.27
C ASN A 114 14.09 6.07 -7.41
N GLU A 115 14.76 5.84 -8.54
CA GLU A 115 14.22 5.09 -9.67
C GLU A 115 13.91 3.64 -9.28
N GLY A 116 14.83 2.98 -8.57
CA GLY A 116 14.61 1.63 -8.05
C GLY A 116 13.39 1.55 -7.12
N LEU A 117 13.23 2.51 -6.21
CA LEU A 117 12.05 2.59 -5.33
C LEU A 117 10.76 2.80 -6.13
N LYS A 118 10.79 3.67 -7.15
CA LYS A 118 9.63 3.92 -8.03
C LYS A 118 9.26 2.68 -8.83
N ASP A 119 10.22 1.89 -9.26
CA ASP A 119 9.95 0.64 -9.98
C ASP A 119 9.39 -0.45 -9.05
N GLN A 120 9.96 -0.62 -7.85
CA GLN A 120 9.39 -1.49 -6.81
C GLN A 120 7.95 -1.08 -6.46
N ARG A 121 7.68 0.22 -6.39
CA ARG A 121 6.34 0.75 -6.13
C ARG A 121 5.33 0.42 -7.23
N LYS A 122 5.76 0.47 -8.50
CA LYS A 122 4.94 0.05 -9.64
C LYS A 122 4.63 -1.44 -9.58
N GLU A 123 5.65 -2.27 -9.34
CA GLU A 123 5.50 -3.73 -9.24
C GLU A 123 4.59 -4.12 -8.07
N ALA A 124 4.81 -3.53 -6.89
CA ALA A 124 3.93 -3.71 -5.73
C ALA A 124 2.49 -3.29 -6.05
N GLY A 125 2.29 -2.23 -6.85
CA GLY A 125 0.98 -1.80 -7.34
C GLY A 125 0.30 -2.83 -8.25
N LEU A 126 1.05 -3.58 -9.06
CA LEU A 126 0.51 -4.67 -9.86
C LEU A 126 0.10 -5.86 -8.98
N ALA A 127 0.96 -6.26 -8.04
CA ALA A 127 0.67 -7.32 -7.08
C ALA A 127 -0.57 -7.00 -6.23
N ARG A 128 -0.73 -5.74 -5.79
CA ARG A 128 -1.92 -5.27 -5.06
C ARG A 128 -3.21 -5.55 -5.82
N ARG A 129 -3.23 -5.35 -7.15
CA ARG A 129 -4.44 -5.60 -7.97
C ARG A 129 -4.82 -7.07 -8.03
N GLU A 130 -3.86 -7.99 -7.93
CA GLU A 130 -4.15 -9.43 -7.86
C GLU A 130 -4.71 -9.81 -6.48
N LEU A 131 -4.12 -9.27 -5.41
CA LEU A 131 -4.61 -9.48 -4.05
C LEU A 131 -6.00 -8.88 -3.85
N GLU A 132 -6.28 -7.68 -4.37
CA GLU A 132 -7.62 -7.07 -4.37
C GLU A 132 -8.64 -7.95 -5.09
N ARG A 133 -8.27 -8.59 -6.21
CA ARG A 133 -9.16 -9.52 -6.92
C ARG A 133 -9.43 -10.77 -6.10
N SER A 134 -8.42 -11.32 -5.44
CA SER A 134 -8.55 -12.51 -4.60
C SER A 134 -9.37 -12.22 -3.33
N ALA A 135 -9.14 -11.09 -2.68
CA ALA A 135 -9.92 -10.63 -1.53
C ALA A 135 -11.40 -10.38 -1.90
N LYS A 136 -11.66 -9.78 -3.08
CA LYS A 136 -13.03 -9.63 -3.60
C LYS A 136 -13.70 -10.99 -3.81
N ARG A 137 -13.02 -11.95 -4.44
CA ARG A 137 -13.54 -13.32 -4.63
C ARG A 137 -13.87 -13.98 -3.30
N ASN A 138 -13.01 -13.84 -2.30
CA ASN A 138 -13.26 -14.32 -0.94
C ASN A 138 -14.53 -13.70 -0.36
N SER A 139 -14.65 -12.36 -0.39
CA SER A 139 -15.83 -11.66 0.15
C SER A 139 -17.14 -12.02 -0.58
N ASP A 140 -17.08 -12.20 -1.90
CA ASP A 140 -18.23 -12.61 -2.70
C ASP A 140 -18.63 -14.06 -2.41
N ALA A 141 -17.65 -14.95 -2.19
CA ALA A 141 -17.90 -16.33 -1.80
C ALA A 141 -18.55 -16.40 -0.42
N GLN A 142 -18.07 -15.60 0.54
CA GLN A 142 -18.65 -15.50 1.87
C GLN A 142 -20.09 -14.99 1.82
N ARG A 143 -20.37 -13.96 1.01
CA ARG A 143 -21.73 -13.43 0.83
C ARG A 143 -22.66 -14.50 0.25
N LYS A 144 -22.23 -15.20 -0.82
CA LYS A 144 -23.01 -16.28 -1.44
C LYS A 144 -23.25 -17.45 -0.50
N LEU A 145 -22.28 -17.75 0.36
CA LEU A 145 -22.41 -18.77 1.38
C LEU A 145 -23.51 -18.36 2.37
N ASN A 146 -23.43 -17.14 2.91
CA ASN A 146 -24.45 -16.61 3.81
C ASN A 146 -25.84 -16.60 3.17
N GLU A 147 -25.97 -16.16 1.91
CA GLU A 147 -27.22 -16.20 1.14
C GLU A 147 -27.78 -17.63 1.00
N LEU A 148 -26.90 -18.61 0.73
CA LEU A 148 -27.28 -20.01 0.61
C LEU A 148 -27.78 -20.58 1.95
N TYR A 149 -27.09 -20.29 3.05
CA TYR A 149 -27.57 -20.67 4.39
C TYR A 149 -28.88 -19.99 4.74
N HIS A 150 -29.02 -18.69 4.47
CA HIS A 150 -30.27 -17.99 4.68
C HIS A 150 -31.43 -18.59 3.89
N ALA A 151 -31.22 -18.95 2.62
CA ALA A 151 -32.27 -19.53 1.79
C ALA A 151 -32.72 -20.94 2.24
N ILE A 152 -31.85 -21.71 2.91
CA ILE A 152 -32.15 -23.08 3.36
C ILE A 152 -32.75 -23.09 4.77
N PHE A 153 -32.18 -22.28 5.67
CA PHE A 153 -32.44 -22.38 7.11
C PHE A 153 -33.22 -21.18 7.66
N THR A 154 -33.60 -20.20 6.83
CA THR A 154 -34.47 -19.09 7.25
C THR A 154 -35.91 -19.36 6.82
N GLY A 155 -36.85 -19.26 7.76
CA GLY A 155 -38.28 -19.44 7.53
C GLY A 155 -38.88 -20.53 8.42
N PRO A 156 -40.21 -20.62 8.49
CA PRO A 156 -40.90 -21.64 9.29
C PRO A 156 -40.53 -23.04 8.78
N THR A 157 -40.35 -23.97 9.70
CA THR A 157 -39.99 -25.35 9.42
C THR A 157 -41.27 -26.18 9.38
N PRO A 158 -41.95 -26.33 8.21
CA PRO A 158 -43.35 -26.76 8.17
C PRO A 158 -43.53 -28.23 8.59
N GLN A 159 -42.43 -28.96 8.71
CA GLN A 159 -42.36 -30.35 9.17
C GLN A 159 -42.40 -30.45 10.70
N PHE A 160 -42.15 -29.34 11.41
CA PHE A 160 -42.10 -29.23 12.87
C PHE A 160 -42.91 -28.02 13.36
N PRO A 161 -44.25 -28.03 13.20
CA PRO A 161 -45.09 -26.89 13.57
C PRO A 161 -45.03 -26.53 15.07
N GLU A 162 -44.75 -27.50 15.94
CA GLU A 162 -44.58 -27.26 17.38
C GLU A 162 -43.32 -26.44 17.70
N GLU A 163 -42.27 -26.59 16.89
CA GLU A 163 -41.03 -25.81 16.98
C GLU A 163 -41.29 -24.36 16.53
N ASP A 164 -41.96 -24.17 15.38
CA ASP A 164 -42.36 -22.85 14.87
C ASP A 164 -43.20 -22.07 15.91
N GLU A 165 -44.15 -22.75 16.58
CA GLU A 165 -44.94 -22.13 17.65
C GLU A 165 -44.10 -21.73 18.87
N ALA A 166 -43.13 -22.57 19.25
CA ALA A 166 -42.24 -22.29 20.36
C ALA A 166 -41.30 -21.12 20.04
N GLU A 167 -40.77 -21.05 18.82
CA GLU A 167 -39.90 -19.99 18.35
C GLU A 167 -40.64 -18.63 18.35
N GLN A 168 -41.85 -18.59 17.81
CA GLN A 168 -42.70 -17.40 17.87
C GLN A 168 -43.06 -17.00 19.31
N ARG A 169 -43.26 -17.96 20.23
CA ARG A 169 -43.48 -17.66 21.65
C ARG A 169 -42.24 -17.02 22.26
N CYS A 170 -41.05 -17.53 21.96
CA CYS A 170 -39.78 -16.98 22.42
C CYS A 170 -39.53 -15.57 21.86
N GLU A 171 -39.72 -15.33 20.56
CA GLU A 171 -39.57 -14.00 19.95
C GLU A 171 -40.48 -12.95 20.62
N ARG A 172 -41.75 -13.30 20.84
CA ARG A 172 -42.70 -12.42 21.55
C ARG A 172 -42.27 -12.11 22.97
N LEU A 173 -41.67 -13.07 23.68
CA LEU A 173 -41.16 -12.86 25.04
C LEU A 173 -39.90 -11.98 25.05
N VAL A 174 -38.99 -12.17 24.10
CA VAL A 174 -37.78 -11.35 23.95
C VAL A 174 -38.14 -9.89 23.65
N GLN A 175 -39.06 -9.64 22.71
CA GLN A 175 -39.55 -8.29 22.38
C GLN A 175 -40.23 -7.60 23.57
N ARG A 176 -40.83 -8.39 24.48
CA ARG A 176 -41.50 -7.89 25.68
C ARG A 176 -40.54 -7.59 26.83
N CYS A 177 -39.48 -8.39 26.98
CA CYS A 177 -38.50 -8.26 28.07
C CYS A 177 -37.35 -7.30 27.74
N TRP A 178 -37.01 -7.15 26.46
CA TRP A 178 -36.07 -6.15 25.95
C TRP A 178 -36.71 -5.37 24.80
N PRO A 179 -37.56 -4.37 25.08
CA PRO A 179 -37.86 -3.37 24.07
C PRO A 179 -36.55 -2.67 23.75
N THR A 180 -35.94 -2.96 22.61
CA THR A 180 -34.82 -2.18 22.11
C THR A 180 -35.27 -0.73 22.10
N ALA A 181 -34.59 0.12 22.87
CA ALA A 181 -34.78 1.55 22.81
C ALA A 181 -34.43 1.97 21.38
N THR A 182 -35.46 2.15 20.57
CA THR A 182 -35.39 2.84 19.29
C THR A 182 -35.02 4.29 19.56
N ALA A 183 -33.75 4.62 19.30
CA ALA A 183 -33.24 5.97 19.08
C ALA A 183 -32.22 5.91 17.94
#